data_AF-A0A1E1LI96-F1
#
_entry.id   AF-A0A1E1LI96-F1
#
_cell.length_a   1.000
_cell.length_b   1.000
_cell.length_c   1.000
_cell.angle_alpha   90.00
_cell.angle_beta   90.00
_cell.angle_gamma   90.00
#
_symmetry.space_group_name_H-M   'P 1'
#
loop_
_entity.id
_entity.type
_entity.pdbx_description
1 polymer ?
#
loop_
_entity_poly.entity_id
_entity_poly.type
_entity_poly.pdbx_seq_one_letter_code
_entity_poly.pdbx_strand_id
1 'polypeptide(L)'
;MAAFSAAPFIGPAIGPLVGGFLSDAAGWRWLYWIQPIMAAIVWVVITFFIPETYAPTILAARAKILRASTGSPDHITEQDLDLRPLSERLTIFLIRPFQLLCLEPIVLLLSLYMSVLYGLLYMFFVAFPIVYQEGNGYSAGITGLMFIPLAIGVVASACCAPIVNKHYLTLYHKYNGSPPAEARLLPMMISCWCIPIGLFNFAWTSYRELSWVGPALGGFPVGFGFIFLYNSANNYLVDSYQHQAASALAAKTLICSFWGAAVVLFTKQMYDRLGHQWASSLLAFISLACCAIPYVFYFYGARIRKKSRFAYSGDDEEAGDSSEGKEDDLVRARSYASMP
;
A
#
# COMPACT_ATOMS: atom_id res chain seq x y z
N MET A 1 1.64 10.34 4.47
CA MET A 1 1.32 8.93 4.12
C MET A 1 -0.17 8.59 4.16
N ALA A 2 -0.94 8.99 5.18
CA ALA A 2 -2.36 8.61 5.28
C ALA A 2 -3.22 9.08 4.10
N ALA A 3 -3.13 10.36 3.69
CA ALA A 3 -3.86 10.88 2.52
C ALA A 3 -3.45 10.17 1.21
N PHE A 4 -2.15 9.96 1.01
CA PHE A 4 -1.62 9.20 -0.13
C PHE A 4 -2.09 7.74 -0.13
N SER A 5 -2.15 7.11 1.04
CA SER A 5 -2.59 5.71 1.18
C SER A 5 -4.10 5.55 1.07
N ALA A 6 -4.89 6.60 1.28
CA ALA A 6 -6.34 6.55 1.11
C ALA A 6 -6.76 6.64 -0.37
N ALA A 7 -6.02 7.38 -1.20
CA ALA A 7 -6.38 7.61 -2.60
C ALA A 7 -6.55 6.32 -3.45
N PRO A 8 -5.66 5.32 -3.38
CA PRO A 8 -5.80 4.08 -4.15
C PRO A 8 -7.01 3.23 -3.78
N PHE A 9 -7.58 3.43 -2.58
CA PHE A 9 -8.69 2.63 -2.06
C PHE A 9 -10.04 3.36 -2.16
N ILE A 10 -10.03 4.70 -2.10
CA ILE A 10 -11.21 5.51 -2.41
C ILE A 10 -11.61 5.33 -3.88
N GLY A 11 -10.63 5.21 -4.79
CA GLY A 11 -10.89 5.00 -6.22
C GLY A 11 -11.79 3.80 -6.52
N PRO A 12 -11.45 2.57 -6.09
CA PRO A 12 -12.29 1.39 -6.23
C PRO A 12 -13.64 1.44 -5.52
N ALA A 13 -13.81 2.31 -4.52
CA ALA A 13 -15.08 2.48 -3.82
C ALA A 13 -16.02 3.44 -4.57
N ILE A 14 -15.49 4.55 -5.09
CA ILE A 14 -16.25 5.57 -5.84
C ILE A 14 -16.44 5.18 -7.31
N GLY A 15 -15.50 4.41 -7.88
CA GLY A 15 -15.52 3.97 -9.27
C GLY A 15 -16.81 3.25 -9.66
N PRO A 16 -17.25 2.21 -8.92
CA PRO A 16 -18.52 1.52 -9.16
C PRO A 16 -19.74 2.41 -8.99
N LEU A 17 -19.68 3.42 -8.11
CA LEU A 17 -20.78 4.36 -7.93
C LEU A 17 -20.97 5.22 -9.18
N VAL A 18 -19.92 5.90 -9.63
CA VAL A 18 -19.99 6.74 -10.84
C VAL A 18 -20.20 5.89 -12.08
N GLY A 19 -19.48 4.77 -12.18
CA GLY A 19 -19.55 3.84 -13.30
C GLY A 19 -20.90 3.14 -13.43
N GLY A 20 -21.52 2.74 -12.31
CA GLY A 20 -22.83 2.09 -12.33
C GLY A 20 -23.92 3.00 -12.91
N PHE A 21 -24.03 4.23 -12.42
CA PHE A 21 -25.00 5.20 -12.94
C PHE A 21 -24.69 5.67 -14.35
N LEU A 22 -23.40 5.87 -14.68
CA LEU A 22 -23.00 6.27 -16.03
C LEU A 22 -23.28 5.16 -17.05
N SER A 23 -23.05 3.89 -16.67
CA SER A 23 -23.37 2.74 -17.52
C SER A 23 -24.87 2.58 -17.73
N ASP A 24 -25.68 2.77 -16.68
CA ASP A 24 -27.14 2.69 -16.77
C ASP A 24 -27.71 3.83 -17.65
N ALA A 25 -27.14 5.05 -17.58
CA ALA A 25 -27.66 6.22 -18.29
C ALA A 25 -27.13 6.39 -19.74
N ALA A 26 -25.82 6.20 -19.95
CA ALA A 26 -25.14 6.53 -21.20
C ALA A 26 -24.46 5.31 -21.87
N GLY A 27 -24.61 4.13 -21.27
CA GLY A 27 -24.05 2.87 -21.76
C GLY A 27 -22.59 2.64 -21.36
N TRP A 28 -22.15 1.39 -21.49
CA TRP A 28 -20.82 0.94 -21.07
C TRP A 28 -19.65 1.66 -21.77
N ARG A 29 -19.86 2.19 -23.00
CA ARG A 29 -18.80 2.90 -23.75
C ARG A 29 -18.36 4.19 -23.05
N TRP A 30 -19.28 4.85 -22.34
CA TRP A 30 -18.96 6.07 -21.60
C TRP A 30 -18.04 5.83 -20.40
N LEU A 31 -17.96 4.60 -19.89
CA LEU A 31 -16.98 4.20 -18.87
C LEU A 31 -15.53 4.36 -19.38
N TYR A 32 -15.31 4.17 -20.68
CA TYR A 32 -13.99 4.34 -21.29
C TYR A 32 -13.68 5.80 -21.63
N TRP A 33 -14.71 6.62 -21.91
CA TRP A 33 -14.51 8.05 -22.22
C TRP A 33 -14.28 8.90 -20.98
N ILE A 34 -14.91 8.58 -19.84
CA ILE A 34 -14.75 9.37 -18.62
C ILE A 34 -13.33 9.26 -18.04
N GLN A 35 -12.64 8.13 -18.21
CA GLN A 35 -11.27 7.91 -17.75
C GLN A 35 -10.25 8.89 -18.34
N PRO A 36 -10.10 9.03 -19.68
CA PRO A 36 -9.16 9.98 -20.27
C PRO A 36 -9.57 11.43 -20.02
N ILE A 37 -10.87 11.74 -19.95
CA ILE A 37 -11.33 13.10 -19.62
C ILE A 37 -10.87 13.50 -18.22
N MET A 38 -11.12 12.64 -17.22
CA MET A 38 -10.70 12.90 -15.84
C MET A 38 -9.17 12.96 -15.73
N ALA A 39 -8.45 12.06 -16.41
CA ALA A 39 -6.99 12.08 -16.45
C ALA A 39 -6.44 13.38 -17.06
N ALA A 40 -7.04 13.87 -18.14
CA ALA A 40 -6.65 15.14 -18.76
C ALA A 40 -6.89 16.34 -17.84
N ILE A 41 -8.03 16.38 -17.12
CA ILE A 41 -8.32 17.43 -16.15
C ILE A 41 -7.28 17.43 -15.03
N VAL A 42 -6.99 16.26 -14.44
CA VAL A 42 -5.98 16.13 -13.38
C VAL A 42 -4.61 16.52 -13.90
N TRP A 43 -4.24 16.10 -15.12
CA TRP A 43 -2.97 16.48 -15.74
C TRP A 43 -2.83 17.99 -15.89
N VAL A 44 -3.85 18.68 -16.42
CA VAL A 44 -3.87 20.14 -16.53
C VAL A 44 -3.73 20.80 -15.15
N VAL A 45 -4.48 20.36 -14.15
CA VAL A 45 -4.38 20.91 -12.79
C VAL A 45 -2.98 20.73 -12.21
N ILE A 46 -2.38 19.55 -12.35
CA ILE A 46 -1.02 19.29 -11.86
C ILE A 46 -0.01 20.20 -12.57
N THR A 47 -0.08 20.32 -13.90
CA THR A 47 0.86 21.12 -14.69
C THR A 47 0.81 22.61 -14.35
N PHE A 48 -0.36 23.17 -14.07
CA PHE A 48 -0.49 24.61 -13.84
C PHE A 48 -0.45 25.02 -12.36
N PHE A 49 -0.82 24.14 -11.42
CA PHE A 49 -0.97 24.50 -10.00
C PHE A 49 0.05 23.87 -9.05
N ILE A 50 0.70 22.76 -9.42
CA ILE A 50 1.66 22.10 -8.54
C ILE A 50 3.08 22.55 -8.89
N PRO A 51 3.77 23.27 -8.00
CA PRO A 51 5.17 23.61 -8.22
C PRO A 51 6.03 22.35 -8.14
N GLU A 52 7.19 22.38 -8.79
CA GLU A 52 8.18 21.32 -8.69
C GLU A 52 8.50 21.06 -7.21
N THR A 53 8.30 19.81 -6.77
CA THR A 53 8.43 19.37 -5.37
C THR A 53 9.52 18.32 -5.19
N TYR A 54 10.16 17.88 -6.27
CA TYR A 54 11.24 16.91 -6.20
C TYR A 54 12.51 17.56 -5.64
N ALA A 55 12.84 17.25 -4.38
CA ALA A 55 13.99 17.86 -3.68
C ALA A 55 15.31 17.75 -4.46
N PRO A 56 15.65 16.62 -5.11
CA PRO A 56 16.91 16.51 -5.85
C PRO A 56 17.04 17.48 -7.02
N THR A 57 15.98 17.74 -7.81
CA THR A 57 16.02 18.72 -8.91
C THR A 57 16.09 20.16 -8.39
N ILE A 58 15.41 20.46 -7.29
CA ILE A 58 15.49 21.78 -6.64
C ILE A 58 16.90 22.02 -6.09
N LEU A 59 17.49 21.02 -5.43
CA LEU A 59 18.85 21.05 -4.90
C LEU A 59 19.88 21.18 -6.04
N ALA A 60 19.70 20.48 -7.15
CA ALA A 60 20.55 20.62 -8.33
C ALA A 60 20.46 22.02 -8.94
N ALA A 61 19.26 22.60 -9.06
CA ALA A 61 19.06 23.96 -9.54
C ALA A 61 19.73 24.99 -8.61
N ARG A 62 19.60 24.84 -7.29
CA ARG A 62 20.25 25.71 -6.29
C ARG A 62 21.77 25.55 -6.30
N ALA A 63 22.29 24.33 -6.39
CA ALA A 63 23.71 24.07 -6.48
C ALA A 63 24.33 24.70 -7.73
N LYS A 64 23.62 24.68 -8.87
CA LYS A 64 24.05 25.37 -10.09
C LYS A 64 24.16 26.89 -9.89
N ILE A 65 23.21 27.50 -9.19
CA ILE A 65 23.25 28.94 -8.87
C ILE A 65 24.41 29.25 -7.91
N LEU A 66 24.61 28.44 -6.86
CA LEU A 66 25.73 28.61 -5.91
C LEU A 66 27.11 28.43 -6.57
N ARG A 67 27.25 27.49 -7.51
CA ARG A 67 28.49 27.33 -8.30
C ARG A 67 28.80 28.58 -9.12
N ALA A 68 27.77 29.18 -9.72
CA ALA A 68 27.91 30.40 -10.50
C ALA A 68 28.25 31.62 -9.64
N SER A 69 27.76 31.71 -8.40
CA SER A 69 28.03 32.85 -7.51
C SER A 69 29.35 32.76 -6.75
N THR A 70 29.81 31.55 -6.41
CA THR A 70 30.91 31.33 -5.45
C THR A 70 32.23 30.95 -6.15
N GLY A 71 32.19 30.61 -7.44
CA GLY A 71 33.37 30.24 -8.23
C GLY A 71 34.10 28.97 -7.77
N SER A 72 33.60 28.29 -6.74
CA SER A 72 34.21 27.10 -6.14
C SER A 72 33.41 25.83 -6.49
N PRO A 73 34.08 24.76 -6.99
CA PRO A 73 33.43 23.53 -7.45
C PRO A 73 32.93 22.60 -6.33
N ASP A 74 33.19 22.92 -5.06
CA ASP A 74 32.92 22.03 -3.90
C ASP A 74 31.42 21.83 -3.56
N HIS A 75 30.51 22.53 -4.21
CA HIS A 75 29.07 22.35 -3.99
C HIS A 75 28.54 21.18 -4.80
N ILE A 76 28.77 19.95 -4.34
CA ILE A 76 28.35 18.70 -5.02
C ILE A 76 26.98 18.26 -4.49
N THR A 77 26.02 17.95 -5.36
CA THR A 77 24.73 17.36 -5.00
C THR A 77 24.80 15.83 -5.10
N GLU A 78 23.96 15.10 -4.35
CA GLU A 78 23.89 13.62 -4.46
C GLU A 78 23.63 13.13 -5.90
N GLN A 79 22.98 13.94 -6.74
CA GLN A 79 22.77 13.65 -8.15
C GLN A 79 24.04 13.77 -9.01
N ASP A 80 25.01 14.61 -8.61
CA ASP A 80 26.31 14.74 -9.30
C ASP A 80 27.32 13.67 -8.86
N LEU A 81 27.07 12.97 -7.74
CA LEU A 81 27.83 11.78 -7.35
C LEU A 81 27.42 10.52 -8.13
N ASP A 82 26.19 10.45 -8.64
CA ASP A 82 25.65 9.28 -9.35
C ASP A 82 25.79 9.46 -10.88
N LEU A 83 27.03 9.46 -11.36
CA LEU A 83 27.45 9.61 -12.77
C LEU A 83 27.07 8.42 -13.70
N ARG A 84 26.19 7.52 -13.25
CA ARG A 84 25.87 6.32 -14.02
C ARG A 84 25.08 6.64 -15.27
N PRO A 85 25.37 5.98 -16.40
CA PRO A 85 24.59 6.12 -17.61
C PRO A 85 23.13 5.73 -17.35
N LEU A 86 22.19 6.40 -18.03
CA LEU A 86 20.74 6.19 -17.86
C LEU A 86 20.32 4.72 -17.99
N SER A 87 21.02 3.95 -18.83
CA SER A 87 20.78 2.51 -19.01
C SER A 87 21.10 1.70 -17.76
N GLU A 88 22.25 1.95 -17.14
CA GLU A 88 22.69 1.26 -15.93
C GLU A 88 21.83 1.67 -14.73
N ARG A 89 21.48 2.96 -14.66
CA ARG A 89 20.55 3.48 -13.65
C ARG A 89 19.16 2.82 -13.77
N LEU A 90 18.64 2.70 -14.99
CA LEU A 90 17.36 2.04 -15.27
C LEU A 90 17.42 0.55 -14.91
N THR A 91 18.50 -0.15 -15.27
CA THR A 91 18.73 -1.55 -14.91
C THR A 91 18.76 -1.72 -13.38
N ILE A 92 19.47 -0.86 -12.66
CA ILE A 92 19.51 -0.89 -11.20
C ILE A 92 18.13 -0.65 -10.61
N PHE A 93 17.37 0.35 -11.10
CA PHE A 93 16.01 0.61 -10.62
C PHE A 93 15.03 -0.54 -10.91
N LEU A 94 15.21 -1.27 -12.01
CA LEU A 94 14.39 -2.43 -12.36
C LEU A 94 14.76 -3.68 -11.57
N ILE A 95 16.05 -3.95 -11.38
CA ILE A 95 16.55 -5.17 -10.73
C ILE A 95 16.50 -5.05 -9.19
N ARG A 96 16.73 -3.87 -8.63
CA ARG A 96 16.79 -3.64 -7.17
C ARG A 96 15.50 -4.06 -6.45
N PRO A 97 14.27 -3.82 -6.95
CA PRO A 97 13.04 -4.37 -6.36
C PRO A 97 13.04 -5.91 -6.29
N PHE A 98 13.51 -6.61 -7.33
CA PHE A 98 13.59 -8.07 -7.33
C PHE A 98 14.69 -8.60 -6.40
N GLN A 99 15.84 -7.91 -6.36
CA GLN A 99 16.90 -8.22 -5.40
C GLN A 99 16.40 -8.05 -3.97
N LEU A 100 15.79 -6.92 -3.62
CA LEU A 100 15.17 -6.72 -2.32
C LEU A 100 14.14 -7.81 -2.04
N LEU A 101 13.28 -8.13 -2.99
CA LEU A 101 12.28 -9.16 -2.78
C LEU A 101 12.88 -10.54 -2.47
N CYS A 102 13.95 -10.96 -3.17
CA CYS A 102 14.55 -12.28 -2.99
C CYS A 102 15.58 -12.35 -1.86
N LEU A 103 16.32 -11.27 -1.62
CA LEU A 103 17.36 -11.21 -0.59
C LEU A 103 16.83 -10.79 0.77
N GLU A 104 15.71 -10.07 0.83
CA GLU A 104 15.15 -9.57 2.08
C GLU A 104 13.94 -10.37 2.55
N PRO A 105 14.09 -11.28 3.53
CA PRO A 105 13.00 -12.14 3.99
C PRO A 105 11.83 -11.36 4.58
N ILE A 106 12.07 -10.19 5.18
CA ILE A 106 11.00 -9.32 5.68
C ILE A 106 10.16 -8.77 4.53
N VAL A 107 10.81 -8.23 3.50
CA VAL A 107 10.12 -7.67 2.33
C VAL A 107 9.31 -8.76 1.66
N LEU A 108 9.86 -9.97 1.47
CA LEU A 108 9.16 -11.10 0.88
C LEU A 108 7.91 -11.49 1.67
N LEU A 109 8.06 -11.76 2.97
CA LEU A 109 6.95 -12.24 3.80
C LEU A 109 5.87 -11.17 3.94
N LEU A 110 6.24 -9.89 4.10
CA LEU A 110 5.29 -8.78 4.16
C LEU A 110 4.59 -8.58 2.82
N SER A 111 5.31 -8.72 1.70
CA SER A 111 4.74 -8.60 0.36
C SER A 111 3.78 -9.74 0.04
N LEU A 112 4.10 -10.98 0.45
CA LEU A 112 3.20 -12.13 0.33
C LEU A 112 1.94 -11.94 1.18
N TYR A 113 2.09 -11.48 2.42
CA TYR A 113 0.95 -11.16 3.28
C TYR A 113 0.05 -10.08 2.67
N MET A 114 0.66 -8.99 2.20
CA MET A 114 -0.06 -7.89 1.57
C MET A 114 -0.71 -8.32 0.26
N SER A 115 -0.08 -9.19 -0.52
CA SER A 115 -0.65 -9.65 -1.78
C SER A 115 -1.88 -10.52 -1.55
N VAL A 116 -1.86 -11.45 -0.60
CA VAL A 116 -3.03 -12.26 -0.24
C VAL A 116 -4.21 -11.37 0.17
N LEU A 117 -3.95 -10.40 1.05
CA LEU A 117 -4.97 -9.45 1.49
C LEU A 117 -5.49 -8.59 0.34
N TYR A 118 -4.59 -8.04 -0.49
CA TYR A 118 -4.98 -7.28 -1.67
C TYR A 118 -5.84 -8.14 -2.61
N GLY A 119 -5.48 -9.40 -2.81
CA GLY A 119 -6.28 -10.36 -3.56
C GLY A 119 -7.68 -10.54 -2.99
N LEU A 120 -7.81 -10.70 -1.66
CA LEU A 120 -9.13 -10.79 -1.00
C LEU A 120 -9.97 -9.54 -1.23
N LEU A 121 -9.37 -8.34 -1.20
CA LEU A 121 -10.07 -7.09 -1.51
C LEU A 121 -10.60 -7.08 -2.96
N TYR A 122 -9.80 -7.52 -3.93
CA TYR A 122 -10.24 -7.61 -5.32
C TYR A 122 -11.32 -8.67 -5.52
N MET A 123 -11.19 -9.84 -4.88
CA MET A 123 -12.25 -10.84 -4.88
C MET A 123 -13.54 -10.28 -4.28
N PHE A 124 -13.46 -9.47 -3.22
CA PHE A 124 -14.60 -8.79 -2.61
C PHE A 124 -15.25 -7.79 -3.57
N PHE A 125 -14.46 -7.01 -4.33
CA PHE A 125 -15.01 -6.12 -5.36
C PHE A 125 -15.74 -6.85 -6.49
N VAL A 126 -15.33 -8.08 -6.82
CA VAL A 126 -16.04 -8.95 -7.78
C VAL A 126 -17.26 -9.60 -7.13
N ALA A 127 -17.18 -9.96 -5.85
CA ALA A 127 -18.27 -10.58 -5.11
C ALA A 127 -19.50 -9.69 -4.99
N PHE A 128 -19.31 -8.37 -4.80
CA PHE A 128 -20.41 -7.40 -4.68
C PHE A 128 -21.38 -7.45 -5.86
N PRO A 129 -20.95 -7.23 -7.12
CA PRO A 129 -21.84 -7.31 -8.26
C PRO A 129 -22.41 -8.71 -8.47
N ILE A 130 -21.68 -9.79 -8.17
CA ILE A 130 -22.24 -11.15 -8.24
C ILE A 130 -23.43 -11.30 -7.29
N VAL A 131 -23.29 -10.90 -6.01
CA VAL A 131 -24.38 -11.04 -5.03
C VAL A 131 -25.56 -10.12 -5.35
N TYR A 132 -25.32 -8.86 -5.72
CA TYR A 132 -26.39 -7.89 -5.93
C TYR A 132 -27.01 -7.89 -7.33
N GLN A 133 -26.21 -8.05 -8.39
CA GLN A 133 -26.73 -8.07 -9.77
C GLN A 133 -27.21 -9.47 -10.14
N GLU A 134 -26.38 -10.50 -9.98
CA GLU A 134 -26.74 -11.86 -10.40
C GLU A 134 -27.68 -12.53 -9.38
N GLY A 135 -27.44 -12.34 -8.08
CA GLY A 135 -28.29 -12.91 -7.02
C GLY A 135 -29.63 -12.20 -6.82
N ASN A 136 -29.62 -10.86 -6.73
CA ASN A 136 -30.80 -10.05 -6.42
C ASN A 136 -31.43 -9.32 -7.62
N GLY A 137 -30.80 -9.33 -8.80
CA GLY A 137 -31.33 -8.72 -10.01
C GLY A 137 -31.28 -7.18 -10.04
N TYR A 138 -30.40 -6.55 -9.24
CA TYR A 138 -30.30 -5.09 -9.20
C TYR A 138 -29.56 -4.51 -10.42
N SER A 139 -29.88 -3.26 -10.77
CA SER A 139 -29.17 -2.53 -11.84
C SER A 139 -27.74 -2.18 -11.44
N ALA A 140 -26.91 -1.76 -12.41
CA ALA A 140 -25.52 -1.42 -12.15
C ALA A 140 -25.40 -0.19 -11.24
N GLY A 141 -26.27 0.81 -11.40
CA GLY A 141 -26.33 1.99 -10.54
C GLY A 141 -26.66 1.66 -9.08
N ILE A 142 -27.67 0.83 -8.84
CA ILE A 142 -28.06 0.41 -7.47
C ILE A 142 -26.93 -0.40 -6.83
N THR A 143 -26.28 -1.27 -7.59
CA THR A 143 -25.12 -2.03 -7.11
C THR A 143 -23.96 -1.11 -6.73
N GLY A 144 -23.73 -0.05 -7.51
CA GLY A 144 -22.75 0.99 -7.21
C GLY A 144 -22.97 1.67 -5.86
N LEU A 145 -24.23 1.92 -5.47
CA LEU A 145 -24.58 2.47 -4.15
C LEU A 145 -24.18 1.55 -2.99
N MET A 146 -24.15 0.23 -3.21
CA MET A 146 -23.78 -0.73 -2.16
C MET A 146 -22.30 -0.65 -1.77
N PHE A 147 -21.46 0.02 -2.54
CA PHE A 147 -20.06 0.31 -2.18
C PHE A 147 -19.90 1.51 -1.23
N ILE A 148 -20.96 2.29 -0.97
CA ILE A 148 -20.90 3.46 -0.07
C ILE A 148 -20.40 3.09 1.34
N PRO A 149 -20.90 2.04 2.02
CA PRO A 149 -20.38 1.66 3.33
C PRO A 149 -18.89 1.35 3.33
N LEU A 150 -18.37 0.75 2.24
CA LEU A 150 -16.93 0.53 2.07
C LEU A 150 -16.18 1.86 1.94
N ALA A 151 -16.68 2.81 1.14
CA ALA A 151 -16.10 4.15 1.04
C ALA A 151 -16.08 4.89 2.38
N ILE A 152 -17.18 4.80 3.15
CA ILE A 152 -17.27 5.38 4.49
C ILE A 152 -16.26 4.72 5.43
N GLY A 153 -16.10 3.40 5.39
CA GLY A 153 -15.08 2.68 6.16
C GLY A 153 -13.67 3.15 5.84
N VAL A 154 -13.38 3.41 4.56
CA VAL A 154 -12.10 3.95 4.10
C VAL A 154 -11.84 5.35 4.67
N VAL A 155 -12.82 6.26 4.55
CA VAL A 155 -12.70 7.63 5.08
C VAL A 155 -12.56 7.62 6.60
N ALA A 156 -13.36 6.80 7.30
CA ALA A 156 -13.27 6.65 8.75
C ALA A 156 -11.88 6.17 9.19
N SER A 157 -11.28 5.22 8.47
CA SER A 157 -9.91 4.73 8.73
C SER A 157 -8.87 5.84 8.54
N ALA A 158 -9.01 6.65 7.48
CA ALA A 158 -8.15 7.83 7.26
C ALA A 158 -8.29 8.87 8.38
N CYS A 159 -9.52 9.10 8.88
CA CYS A 159 -9.79 9.99 10.02
C CYS A 159 -9.21 9.46 11.34
N CYS A 160 -9.05 8.14 11.51
CA CYS A 160 -8.40 7.54 12.66
C CYS A 160 -6.86 7.57 12.58
N ALA A 161 -6.27 7.81 11.41
CA ALA A 161 -4.81 7.84 11.23
C ALA A 161 -4.06 8.85 12.13
N PRO A 162 -4.56 10.08 12.39
CA PRO A 162 -3.92 11.03 13.30
C PRO A 162 -3.85 10.53 14.74
N ILE A 163 -4.85 9.77 15.19
CA ILE A 163 -4.89 9.20 16.54
C ILE A 163 -3.75 8.18 16.70
N VAL A 164 -3.55 7.32 15.71
CA VAL A 164 -2.43 6.38 15.69
C VAL A 164 -1.09 7.09 15.59
N ASN A 165 -1.00 8.15 14.81
CA ASN A 165 0.23 8.94 14.74
C ASN A 165 0.56 9.57 16.10
N LYS A 166 -0.44 10.08 16.84
CA LYS A 166 -0.28 10.62 18.19
C LYS A 166 0.15 9.54 19.19
N HIS A 167 -0.41 8.35 19.09
CA HIS A 167 0.02 7.19 19.88
C HIS A 167 1.49 6.81 19.58
N TYR A 168 1.87 6.80 18.30
CA TYR A 168 3.23 6.53 17.88
C TYR A 168 4.23 7.58 18.38
N LEU A 169 3.88 8.86 18.34
CA LEU A 169 4.69 9.95 18.90
C LEU A 169 4.87 9.80 20.42
N THR A 170 3.85 9.31 21.12
CA THR A 170 3.95 9.01 22.56
C THR A 170 4.96 7.89 22.82
N LEU A 171 4.96 6.86 21.96
CA LEU A 171 5.97 5.80 22.00
C LEU A 171 7.36 6.31 21.62
N TYR A 172 7.47 7.20 20.64
CA TYR A 172 8.73 7.84 20.25
C TYR A 172 9.40 8.55 21.42
N HIS A 173 8.63 9.33 22.20
CA HIS A 173 9.13 9.96 23.42
C HIS A 173 9.48 8.95 24.52
N LYS A 174 8.77 7.82 24.59
CA LYS A 174 9.05 6.75 25.55
C LYS A 174 10.33 5.98 25.24
N TYR A 175 10.70 5.86 23.97
CA TYR A 175 11.92 5.19 23.49
C TYR A 175 13.04 6.15 23.11
N ASN A 176 13.01 7.39 23.63
CA ASN A 176 14.11 8.35 23.55
C ASN A 176 14.63 8.65 22.12
N GLY A 177 13.76 8.63 21.11
CA GLY A 177 14.09 8.97 19.73
C GLY A 177 14.16 7.80 18.75
N SER A 178 14.29 6.57 19.22
CA SER A 178 14.50 5.39 18.35
C SER A 178 13.49 4.27 18.66
N PRO A 179 12.19 4.46 18.39
CA PRO A 179 11.19 3.43 18.62
C PRO A 179 11.43 2.22 17.70
N PRO A 180 11.22 0.99 18.20
CA PRO A 180 11.30 -0.21 17.38
C PRO A 180 10.28 -0.15 16.25
N ALA A 181 10.67 -0.49 15.02
CA ALA A 181 9.80 -0.48 13.84
C ALA A 181 8.54 -1.33 14.05
N GLU A 182 8.63 -2.36 14.89
CA GLU A 182 7.56 -3.25 15.31
C GLU A 182 6.41 -2.53 16.04
N ALA A 183 6.68 -1.37 16.65
CA ALA A 183 5.63 -0.52 17.23
C ALA A 183 4.62 -0.03 16.17
N ARG A 184 5.02 0.05 14.90
CA ARG A 184 4.12 0.39 13.78
C ARG A 184 3.17 -0.76 13.42
N LEU A 185 3.44 -2.00 13.83
CA LEU A 185 2.60 -3.17 13.58
C LEU A 185 1.41 -3.30 14.55
N LEU A 186 1.42 -2.58 15.68
CA LEU A 186 0.31 -2.60 16.66
C LEU A 186 -1.06 -2.25 16.02
N PRO A 187 -1.18 -1.17 15.23
CA PRO A 187 -2.38 -0.89 14.42
C PRO A 187 -2.82 -2.04 13.51
N MET A 188 -1.86 -2.76 12.92
CA MET A 188 -2.09 -3.88 11.99
C MET A 188 -2.72 -5.09 12.69
N MET A 189 -2.34 -5.34 13.95
CA MET A 189 -2.88 -6.43 14.76
C MET A 189 -4.34 -6.19 15.16
N ILE A 190 -4.76 -4.93 15.30
CA ILE A 190 -6.15 -4.60 15.62
C ILE A 190 -6.99 -4.62 14.35
N SER A 191 -6.49 -4.02 13.27
CA SER A 191 -7.24 -3.89 12.02
C SER A 191 -7.43 -5.21 11.26
N CYS A 192 -6.55 -6.20 11.46
CA CYS A 192 -6.68 -7.49 10.79
C CYS A 192 -8.00 -8.19 11.15
N TRP A 193 -8.53 -8.02 12.36
CA TRP A 193 -9.80 -8.63 12.79
C TRP A 193 -11.04 -7.98 12.17
N CYS A 194 -10.97 -6.70 11.79
CA CYS A 194 -12.09 -6.03 11.14
C CYS A 194 -12.44 -6.66 9.77
N ILE A 195 -11.44 -7.17 9.06
CA ILE A 195 -11.60 -7.78 7.73
C ILE A 195 -12.45 -9.07 7.79
N PRO A 196 -12.12 -10.12 8.58
CA PRO A 196 -12.94 -11.32 8.67
C PRO A 196 -14.32 -11.03 9.25
N ILE A 197 -14.46 -10.11 10.22
CA ILE A 197 -15.78 -9.72 10.75
C ILE A 197 -16.67 -9.20 9.62
N GLY A 198 -16.12 -8.34 8.75
CA GLY A 198 -16.84 -7.81 7.61
C GLY A 198 -17.15 -8.84 6.53
N LEU A 199 -16.20 -9.73 6.22
CA LEU A 199 -16.39 -10.80 5.25
C LEU A 199 -17.38 -11.86 5.73
N PHE A 200 -17.38 -12.24 7.01
CA PHE A 200 -18.38 -13.12 7.59
C PHE A 200 -19.76 -12.48 7.60
N ASN A 201 -19.85 -11.20 7.98
CA ASN A 201 -21.11 -10.47 7.89
C ASN A 201 -21.63 -10.50 6.45
N PHE A 202 -20.79 -10.17 5.46
CA PHE A 202 -21.15 -10.25 4.05
C PHE A 202 -21.62 -11.66 3.65
N ALA A 203 -20.87 -12.71 4.02
CA ALA A 203 -21.19 -14.08 3.65
C ALA A 203 -22.55 -14.57 4.16
N TRP A 204 -22.85 -14.33 5.44
CA TRP A 204 -24.05 -14.84 6.11
C TRP A 204 -25.26 -13.92 5.98
N THR A 205 -25.09 -12.72 5.43
CA THR A 205 -26.21 -11.82 5.11
C THR A 205 -26.51 -11.74 3.61
N SER A 206 -25.74 -12.44 2.76
CA SER A 206 -25.95 -12.53 1.31
C SER A 206 -27.09 -13.46 0.88
N TYR A 207 -28.00 -13.84 1.78
CA TYR A 207 -29.19 -14.62 1.39
C TYR A 207 -30.19 -13.72 0.68
N ARG A 208 -30.83 -14.25 -0.36
CA ARG A 208 -31.86 -13.54 -1.15
C ARG A 208 -33.07 -13.10 -0.33
N GLU A 209 -33.36 -13.81 0.75
CA GLU A 209 -34.48 -13.52 1.67
C GLU A 209 -34.14 -12.40 2.68
N LEU A 210 -32.85 -12.09 2.87
CA LEU A 210 -32.41 -11.07 3.81
C LEU A 210 -32.31 -9.70 3.15
N SER A 211 -32.41 -8.65 3.97
CA SER A 211 -32.29 -7.26 3.51
C SER A 211 -30.90 -6.98 2.94
N TRP A 212 -30.86 -6.22 1.84
CA TRP A 212 -29.64 -5.71 1.18
C TRP A 212 -28.71 -4.95 2.14
N VAL A 213 -29.23 -4.41 3.25
CA VAL A 213 -28.46 -3.64 4.24
C VAL A 213 -27.40 -4.51 4.91
N GLY A 214 -27.69 -5.79 5.17
CA GLY A 214 -26.76 -6.71 5.84
C GLY A 214 -25.42 -6.83 5.12
N PRO A 215 -25.41 -7.27 3.84
CA PRO A 215 -24.17 -7.45 3.10
C PRO A 215 -23.50 -6.09 2.81
N ALA A 216 -24.28 -5.03 2.60
CA ALA A 216 -23.73 -3.68 2.37
C ALA A 216 -22.94 -3.19 3.60
N LEU A 217 -23.48 -3.37 4.81
CA LEU A 217 -22.79 -3.01 6.05
C LEU A 217 -21.52 -3.82 6.29
N GLY A 218 -21.41 -5.04 5.75
CA GLY A 218 -20.16 -5.81 5.73
C GLY A 218 -19.00 -5.08 5.04
N GLY A 219 -19.29 -4.20 4.08
CA GLY A 219 -18.29 -3.39 3.39
C GLY A 219 -17.56 -2.39 4.29
N PHE A 220 -18.22 -1.86 5.33
CA PHE A 220 -17.63 -0.88 6.25
C PHE A 220 -16.40 -1.42 7.02
N PRO A 221 -16.50 -2.50 7.81
CA PRO A 221 -15.36 -3.04 8.54
C PRO A 221 -14.27 -3.60 7.61
N VAL A 222 -14.64 -4.11 6.42
CA VAL A 222 -13.68 -4.50 5.38
C VAL A 222 -12.84 -3.30 4.94
N GLY A 223 -13.49 -2.22 4.47
CA GLY A 223 -12.80 -1.01 4.03
C GLY A 223 -11.95 -0.37 5.13
N PHE A 224 -12.48 -0.33 6.36
CA PHE A 224 -11.77 0.21 7.52
C PHE A 224 -10.50 -0.59 7.85
N GLY A 225 -10.60 -1.93 7.89
CA GLY A 225 -9.50 -2.83 8.21
C GLY A 225 -8.39 -2.78 7.16
N PHE A 226 -8.75 -2.82 5.87
CA PHE A 226 -7.81 -2.83 4.77
C PHE A 226 -6.91 -1.59 4.71
N ILE A 227 -7.48 -0.37 4.84
CA ILE A 227 -6.71 0.88 4.80
C ILE A 227 -5.68 0.93 5.91
N PHE A 228 -6.13 0.63 7.14
CA PHE A 228 -5.28 0.77 8.32
C PHE A 228 -4.11 -0.22 8.28
N LEU A 229 -4.42 -1.45 7.87
CA LEU A 229 -3.45 -2.51 7.65
C LEU A 229 -2.44 -2.16 6.56
N TYR A 230 -2.90 -1.64 5.42
CA TYR A 230 -2.03 -1.27 4.31
C TYR A 230 -1.13 -0.08 4.66
N ASN A 231 -1.68 0.93 5.34
CA ASN A 231 -0.95 2.10 5.81
C ASN A 231 0.11 1.69 6.86
N SER A 232 -0.24 0.86 7.84
CA SER A 232 0.72 0.35 8.83
C SER A 232 1.89 -0.39 8.17
N ALA A 233 1.62 -1.27 7.20
CA ALA A 233 2.67 -2.00 6.50
C ALA A 233 3.55 -1.12 5.60
N ASN A 234 2.98 -0.11 4.93
CA ASN A 234 3.78 0.86 4.17
C ASN A 234 4.71 1.64 5.11
N ASN A 235 4.20 2.10 6.25
CA ASN A 235 4.99 2.82 7.24
C ASN A 235 6.07 1.91 7.87
N TYR A 236 5.79 0.63 8.09
CA TYR A 236 6.79 -0.33 8.57
C TYR A 236 7.92 -0.55 7.56
N LEU A 237 7.58 -0.67 6.27
CA LEU A 237 8.55 -0.88 5.20
C LEU A 237 9.44 0.35 4.96
N VAL A 238 8.85 1.54 5.04
CA VAL A 238 9.58 2.81 4.92
C VAL A 238 10.59 2.99 6.05
N ASP A 239 10.20 2.68 7.29
CA ASP A 239 11.09 2.79 8.44
C ASP A 239 12.17 1.71 8.46
N SER A 240 11.86 0.50 8.01
CA SER A 240 12.82 -0.60 7.99
C SER A 240 13.90 -0.43 6.90
N TYR A 241 13.60 0.31 5.83
CA TYR A 241 14.46 0.48 4.65
C TYR A 241 14.54 1.94 4.21
N GLN A 242 14.94 2.89 5.06
CA GLN A 242 14.90 4.33 4.74
C GLN A 242 15.58 4.70 3.42
N HIS A 243 16.79 4.18 3.15
CA HIS A 243 17.52 4.45 1.90
C HIS A 243 16.95 3.75 0.65
N GLN A 244 16.16 2.69 0.83
CA GLN A 244 15.63 1.84 -0.25
C GLN A 244 14.10 1.69 -0.21
N ALA A 245 13.41 2.59 0.49
CA ALA A 245 11.99 2.49 0.78
C ALA A 245 11.15 2.45 -0.50
N ALA A 246 11.49 3.31 -1.48
CA ALA A 246 10.79 3.37 -2.76
C ALA A 246 10.87 2.03 -3.52
N SER A 247 12.04 1.40 -3.56
CA SER A 247 12.23 0.10 -4.24
C SER A 247 11.52 -1.04 -3.50
N ALA A 248 11.52 -1.03 -2.16
CA ALA A 248 10.79 -2.01 -1.35
C ALA A 248 9.27 -1.89 -1.53
N LEU A 249 8.74 -0.67 -1.51
CA LEU A 249 7.32 -0.37 -1.80
C LEU A 249 6.93 -0.81 -3.22
N ALA A 250 7.79 -0.58 -4.21
CA ALA A 250 7.58 -1.02 -5.57
C ALA A 250 7.53 -2.56 -5.66
N ALA A 251 8.49 -3.26 -5.05
CA ALA A 251 8.53 -4.72 -5.01
C ALA A 251 7.24 -5.33 -4.41
N LYS A 252 6.80 -4.81 -3.26
CA LYS A 252 5.52 -5.18 -2.64
C LYS A 252 4.35 -4.98 -3.60
N THR A 253 4.26 -3.80 -4.20
CA THR A 253 3.14 -3.43 -5.09
C THR A 253 3.11 -4.33 -6.33
N LEU A 254 4.26 -4.76 -6.82
CA LEU A 254 4.40 -5.66 -7.97
C LEU A 254 3.74 -7.02 -7.71
N ILE A 255 4.05 -7.65 -6.56
CA ILE A 255 3.41 -8.92 -6.18
C ILE A 255 1.92 -8.73 -5.93
N CYS A 256 1.53 -7.67 -5.22
CA CYS A 256 0.11 -7.36 -4.99
C CYS A 256 -0.66 -7.26 -6.31
N SER A 257 -0.09 -6.58 -7.32
CA SER A 257 -0.71 -6.41 -8.63
C SER A 257 -0.83 -7.73 -9.38
N PHE A 258 0.23 -8.55 -9.42
CA PHE A 258 0.17 -9.86 -10.06
C PHE A 258 -0.85 -10.79 -9.41
N TRP A 259 -0.85 -10.84 -8.07
CA TRP A 259 -1.80 -11.66 -7.33
C TRP A 259 -3.23 -11.13 -7.50
N GLY A 260 -3.44 -9.82 -7.39
CA GLY A 260 -4.73 -9.16 -7.62
C GLY A 260 -5.31 -9.44 -9.00
N ALA A 261 -4.47 -9.42 -10.05
CA ALA A 261 -4.88 -9.79 -11.39
C ALA A 261 -5.23 -11.28 -11.50
N ALA A 262 -4.41 -12.16 -10.93
CA ALA A 262 -4.61 -13.61 -10.99
C ALA A 262 -5.90 -14.04 -10.28
N VAL A 263 -6.20 -13.47 -9.11
CA VAL A 263 -7.37 -13.89 -8.32
C VAL A 263 -8.70 -13.57 -8.99
N VAL A 264 -8.80 -12.39 -9.62
CA VAL A 264 -10.04 -11.93 -10.28
C VAL A 264 -10.46 -12.86 -11.43
N LEU A 265 -9.49 -13.49 -12.11
CA LEU A 265 -9.76 -14.38 -13.24
C LEU A 265 -10.57 -15.62 -12.84
N PHE A 266 -10.37 -16.15 -11.63
CA PHE A 266 -11.08 -17.33 -11.16
C PHE A 266 -12.18 -17.04 -10.13
N THR A 267 -12.31 -15.80 -9.63
CA THR A 267 -13.34 -15.46 -8.63
C THR A 267 -14.74 -15.81 -9.09
N LYS A 268 -15.13 -15.46 -10.33
CA LYS A 268 -16.47 -15.80 -10.86
C LYS A 268 -16.72 -17.30 -10.84
N GLN A 269 -15.79 -18.08 -11.39
CA GLN A 269 -15.88 -19.53 -11.45
C GLN A 269 -15.94 -20.18 -10.06
N MET A 270 -15.30 -19.57 -9.06
CA MET A 270 -15.37 -20.00 -7.67
C MET A 270 -16.76 -19.73 -7.08
N TYR A 271 -17.32 -18.54 -7.31
CA TYR A 271 -18.68 -18.18 -6.85
C TYR A 271 -19.75 -19.06 -7.51
N ASP A 272 -19.61 -19.38 -8.80
CA ASP A 272 -20.54 -20.25 -9.53
C ASP A 272 -20.58 -21.68 -8.97
N ARG A 273 -19.43 -22.22 -8.51
CA ARG A 273 -19.33 -23.59 -8.00
C ARG A 273 -19.64 -23.74 -6.52
N LEU A 274 -19.21 -22.79 -5.69
CA LEU A 274 -19.39 -22.86 -4.24
C LEU A 274 -20.72 -22.25 -3.79
N GLY A 275 -21.32 -21.39 -4.61
CA GLY A 275 -22.44 -20.54 -4.22
C GLY A 275 -21.99 -19.33 -3.41
N HIS A 276 -22.84 -18.31 -3.35
CA HIS A 276 -22.50 -16.99 -2.83
C HIS A 276 -22.02 -17.01 -1.36
N GLN A 277 -22.68 -17.77 -0.50
CA GLN A 277 -22.42 -17.81 0.94
C GLN A 277 -21.12 -18.53 1.26
N TRP A 278 -20.91 -19.72 0.69
CA TRP A 278 -19.70 -20.51 0.92
C TRP A 278 -18.47 -19.89 0.26
N ALA A 279 -18.61 -19.33 -0.94
CA ALA A 279 -17.52 -18.58 -1.58
C ALA A 279 -17.08 -17.39 -0.70
N SER A 280 -18.03 -16.60 -0.20
CA SER A 280 -17.73 -15.47 0.70
C SER A 280 -17.16 -15.92 2.06
N SER A 281 -17.65 -17.05 2.60
CA SER A 281 -17.13 -17.63 3.85
C SER A 281 -15.70 -18.14 3.69
N LEU A 282 -15.36 -18.71 2.54
CA LEU A 282 -13.99 -19.13 2.22
C LEU A 282 -13.04 -17.92 2.28
N LEU A 283 -13.42 -16.79 1.69
CA LEU A 283 -12.66 -15.54 1.78
C LEU A 283 -12.50 -15.10 3.26
N ALA A 284 -13.57 -15.19 4.05
CA ALA A 284 -13.55 -14.86 5.46
C ALA A 284 -12.58 -15.78 6.25
N PHE A 285 -12.59 -17.09 6.01
CA PHE A 285 -11.67 -18.03 6.65
C PHE A 285 -10.21 -17.78 6.26
N ILE A 286 -9.93 -17.48 4.98
CA ILE A 286 -8.57 -17.10 4.55
C ILE A 286 -8.12 -15.82 5.26
N SER A 287 -9.00 -14.80 5.35
CA SER A 287 -8.69 -13.56 6.06
C SER A 287 -8.46 -13.79 7.56
N LEU A 288 -9.20 -14.70 8.17
CA LEU A 288 -9.06 -15.08 9.57
C LEU A 288 -7.71 -15.78 9.81
N ALA A 289 -7.30 -16.70 8.91
CA ALA A 289 -5.98 -17.32 8.97
C ALA A 289 -4.85 -16.27 8.82
N CYS A 290 -5.06 -15.26 7.97
CA CYS A 290 -4.13 -14.15 7.81
C CYS A 290 -4.00 -13.30 9.09
N CYS A 291 -4.99 -13.30 10.00
CA CYS A 291 -4.92 -12.53 11.25
C CYS A 291 -3.78 -12.98 12.17
N ALA A 292 -3.31 -14.23 12.08
CA ALA A 292 -2.18 -14.72 12.87
C ALA A 292 -0.83 -14.11 12.43
N ILE A 293 -0.71 -13.72 11.16
CA ILE A 293 0.55 -13.28 10.55
C ILE A 293 1.09 -11.98 11.18
N PRO A 294 0.28 -10.91 11.40
CA PRO A 294 0.73 -9.71 12.12
C PRO A 294 1.31 -10.01 13.51
N TYR A 295 0.72 -10.95 14.26
CA TYR A 295 1.22 -11.33 15.58
C TYR A 295 2.59 -12.00 15.48
N VAL A 296 2.78 -12.87 14.49
CA VAL A 296 4.09 -13.48 14.23
C VAL A 296 5.12 -12.41 13.89
N PHE A 297 4.80 -11.44 13.05
CA PHE A 297 5.71 -10.32 12.75
C PHE A 297 6.01 -9.44 13.96
N TYR A 298 5.05 -9.22 14.86
CA TYR A 298 5.27 -8.44 16.07
C TYR A 298 6.25 -9.12 17.03
N PHE A 299 6.08 -10.43 17.28
CA PHE A 299 6.94 -11.16 18.22
C PHE A 299 8.27 -11.62 17.62
N TYR A 300 8.29 -12.02 16.35
CA TYR A 300 9.47 -12.58 15.69
C TYR A 300 10.15 -11.60 14.72
N GLY A 301 9.57 -10.42 14.47
CA GLY A 301 10.08 -9.42 13.52
C GLY A 301 11.53 -9.03 13.79
N ALA A 302 11.87 -8.75 15.05
CA ALA A 302 13.24 -8.42 15.44
C ALA A 302 14.24 -9.55 15.13
N ARG A 303 13.82 -10.83 15.26
CA ARG A 303 14.67 -11.99 14.96
C ARG A 303 14.82 -12.22 13.45
N ILE A 304 13.79 -11.90 12.68
CA ILE A 304 13.81 -11.96 11.21
C ILE A 304 14.66 -10.80 10.66
N ARG A 305 14.62 -9.61 11.29
CA ARG A 305 15.43 -8.44 10.93
C ARG A 305 16.92 -8.66 11.15
N LYS A 306 17.31 -9.41 12.19
CA LYS A 306 18.72 -9.81 12.38
C LYS A 306 19.28 -10.70 11.25
N LYS A 307 18.44 -11.28 10.40
CA LYS A 307 18.85 -12.07 9.23
C LYS A 307 18.80 -11.29 7.91
N SER A 308 18.31 -10.05 7.96
CA SER A 308 18.25 -9.16 6.82
C SER A 308 19.62 -8.52 6.57
N ARG A 309 20.00 -8.39 5.30
CA ARG A 309 21.31 -7.87 4.89
C ARG A 309 21.25 -6.37 4.56
N PHE A 310 20.04 -5.85 4.28
CA PHE A 310 19.76 -4.47 3.87
C PHE A 310 18.84 -3.70 4.84
N ALA A 311 18.33 -4.33 5.91
CA ALA A 311 17.54 -3.62 6.91
C ALA A 311 18.44 -2.64 7.67
N TYR A 312 17.98 -1.41 7.81
CA TYR A 312 18.59 -0.42 8.68
C TYR A 312 18.70 -1.03 10.08
N SER A 313 19.88 -1.08 10.68
CA SER A 313 20.08 -1.42 12.09
C SER A 313 20.44 -0.12 12.79
N GLY A 314 19.71 0.25 13.85
CA GLY A 314 19.94 1.49 14.60
C GLY A 314 21.31 1.58 15.30
N ASP A 315 22.22 0.63 15.05
CA ASP A 315 23.63 0.70 15.45
C ASP A 315 24.39 1.80 14.66
N ASP A 316 23.78 2.36 13.61
CA ASP A 316 24.36 3.46 12.82
C ASP A 316 24.43 4.80 13.62
N GLU A 317 23.65 4.98 14.70
CA GLU A 317 23.81 6.13 15.61
C GLU A 317 24.94 5.94 16.63
N GLU A 318 25.22 4.71 17.08
CA GLU A 318 26.32 4.44 18.03
C GLU A 318 27.68 4.33 17.32
N ALA A 319 27.73 3.89 16.07
CA ALA A 319 28.97 3.81 15.29
C ALA A 319 29.43 5.16 14.72
N GLY A 320 28.50 6.09 14.48
CA GLY A 320 28.77 7.40 13.86
C GLY A 320 29.61 8.38 14.72
N ASP A 321 29.76 8.12 16.02
CA ASP A 321 30.60 8.91 16.92
C ASP A 321 32.07 8.41 16.97
N SER A 322 32.37 7.28 16.34
CA SER A 322 33.73 6.75 16.20
C SER A 322 34.30 7.05 14.81
N SER A 323 35.57 7.46 14.75
CA SER A 323 36.25 7.79 13.49
C SER A 323 36.32 6.60 12.50
N GLU A 324 36.21 5.37 12.99
CA GLU A 324 36.13 4.14 12.18
C GLU A 324 34.76 3.97 11.50
N GLY A 325 33.66 4.43 12.13
CA GLY A 325 32.30 4.32 11.56
C GLY A 325 32.08 5.16 10.31
N LYS A 326 32.74 6.32 10.19
CA LYS A 326 32.65 7.17 8.98
C LYS A 326 33.36 6.56 7.76
N GLU A 327 34.43 5.80 7.99
CA GLU A 327 35.16 5.11 6.92
C GLU A 327 34.41 3.84 6.49
N ASP A 328 33.82 3.13 7.45
CA ASP A 328 32.92 2.00 7.17
C ASP A 328 31.61 2.43 6.49
N ASP A 329 31.03 3.59 6.83
CA ASP A 329 29.87 4.15 6.13
C ASP A 329 30.21 4.57 4.70
N LEU A 330 31.41 5.11 4.45
CA LEU A 330 31.88 5.42 3.10
C LEU A 330 32.19 4.15 2.29
N VAL A 331 32.73 3.11 2.92
CA VAL A 331 32.97 1.80 2.31
C VAL A 331 31.65 1.07 2.04
N ARG A 332 30.66 1.19 2.93
CA ARG A 332 29.33 0.57 2.81
C ARG A 332 28.45 1.33 1.81
N ALA A 333 28.51 2.67 1.78
CA ALA A 333 27.95 3.51 0.71
C ALA A 333 28.59 3.21 -0.64
N ARG A 334 29.91 2.96 -0.68
CA ARG A 334 30.58 2.40 -1.85
C ARG A 334 30.08 1.00 -2.20
N SER A 335 29.82 0.12 -1.23
CA SER A 335 29.26 -1.22 -1.50
C SER A 335 27.83 -1.18 -2.06
N TYR A 336 27.01 -0.22 -1.61
CA TYR A 336 25.70 0.07 -2.18
C TYR A 336 25.79 0.69 -3.58
N ALA A 337 26.93 1.30 -3.91
CA ALA A 337 27.26 1.90 -5.18
C ALA A 337 28.19 1.04 -6.07
N SER A 338 28.67 -0.13 -5.65
CA SER A 338 29.71 -0.86 -6.40
C SER A 338 29.38 -2.32 -6.72
N MET A 339 28.19 -2.82 -6.35
CA MET A 339 27.75 -4.13 -6.84
C MET A 339 26.90 -3.96 -8.11
N PRO A 340 27.35 -4.48 -9.26
CA PRO A 340 26.62 -4.44 -10.53
C PRO A 340 25.29 -5.21 -10.48
#